data_AF-A0A2Z5UJI1-F1
#
_entry.id   AF-A0A2Z5UJI1-F1
#
_cell.length_a   1.000
_cell.length_b   1.000
_cell.length_c   1.000
_cell.angle_alpha   90.00
_cell.angle_beta   90.00
_cell.angle_gamma   90.00
#
_symmetry.space_group_name_H-M   'P 1'
#
loop_
_entity.id
_entity.type
_entity.pdbx_description
1 polymer ?
#
loop_
_entity_poly.entity_id
_entity_poly.type
_entity_poly.pdbx_seq_one_letter_code
_entity_poly.pdbx_strand_id
1 'polypeptide(L)' 'MDDRQREAIKAMLLRRTGENTKTKELAQRWLTDEGLLDDDGKLRPQYGGDGKSEDAA' A
#
# COMPACT_ATOMS: atom_id res chain seq x y z
N MET A 1 -10.72 -13.21 20.44
CA MET A 1 -10.73 -11.75 20.23
C MET A 1 -12.09 -11.26 20.69
N ASP A 2 -12.14 -10.36 21.66
CA ASP A 2 -13.38 -9.79 22.16
C ASP A 2 -13.92 -8.70 21.21
N ASP A 3 -15.22 -8.45 21.23
CA ASP A 3 -15.88 -7.48 20.36
C ASP A 3 -15.35 -6.06 20.60
N ARG A 4 -14.99 -5.74 21.84
CA ARG A 4 -14.32 -4.46 22.16
C ARG A 4 -12.95 -4.32 21.53
N GLN A 5 -12.18 -5.42 21.48
CA GLN A 5 -10.89 -5.43 20.81
C GLN A 5 -11.07 -5.29 19.29
N ARG A 6 -12.11 -5.93 18.73
CA ARG A 6 -12.43 -5.83 17.31
C ARG A 6 -12.78 -4.38 16.92
N GLU A 7 -13.61 -3.71 17.71
CA GLU A 7 -13.95 -2.31 17.46
C GLU A 7 -12.76 -1.37 17.66
N ALA A 8 -11.89 -1.63 18.64
CA ALA A 8 -10.65 -0.86 18.82
C ALA A 8 -9.72 -0.98 17.60
N ILE A 9 -9.53 -2.19 17.06
CA ILE A 9 -8.72 -2.40 15.86
C ILE A 9 -9.35 -1.71 14.65
N LYS A 10 -10.68 -1.80 14.47
CA LYS A 10 -11.36 -1.08 13.38
C LYS A 10 -11.15 0.42 13.46
N ALA A 11 -11.31 1.02 14.65
CA ALA A 11 -11.10 2.44 14.85
C ALA A 11 -9.65 2.87 14.56
N MET A 12 -8.67 2.06 14.97
CA MET A 12 -7.25 2.31 14.66
C MET A 12 -6.98 2.24 13.16
N LEU A 13 -7.51 1.23 12.46
CA LEU A 13 -7.35 1.09 11.01
C LEU A 13 -8.00 2.26 10.27
N LEU A 14 -9.24 2.63 10.62
CA LEU A 14 -9.95 3.77 10.01
C LEU A 14 -9.17 5.08 10.18
N ARG A 15 -8.65 5.35 11.38
CA ARG A 15 -7.83 6.52 11.64
C ARG A 15 -6.56 6.51 10.79
N ARG A 16 -5.88 5.36 10.71
CA ARG A 16 -4.64 5.20 9.95
C ARG A 16 -4.88 5.34 8.45
N THR A 17 -5.95 4.80 7.90
CA THR A 17 -6.34 5.02 6.50
C THR A 17 -6.64 6.49 6.25
N GLY A 18 -7.44 7.11 7.12
CA GLY A 18 -7.80 8.52 7.01
C GLY A 18 -6.62 9.48 7.13
N GLU A 19 -5.55 9.13 7.84
CA GLU A 19 -4.32 9.93 7.95
C GLU A 19 -3.38 9.75 6.74
N ASN A 20 -3.32 8.53 6.19
CA ASN A 20 -2.32 8.16 5.18
C ASN A 20 -2.79 8.30 3.73
N THR A 21 -4.09 8.39 3.46
CA THR A 21 -4.62 8.54 2.08
C THR A 21 -5.25 9.91 1.83
N LYS A 22 -4.89 10.94 2.61
CA LYS A 22 -5.48 12.29 2.47
C LYS A 22 -5.13 12.98 1.16
N THR A 23 -3.97 12.68 0.58
CA THR A 23 -3.53 13.22 -0.69
C THR A 23 -3.00 12.12 -1.59
N LYS A 24 -2.98 12.38 -2.90
CA LYS A 24 -2.51 11.43 -3.91
C LYS A 24 -1.05 11.04 -3.66
N GLU A 25 -0.23 12.00 -3.27
CA GLU A 25 1.21 11.82 -3.01
C GLU A 25 1.44 10.90 -1.80
N LEU A 26 0.62 11.05 -0.76
CA LEU A 26 0.69 10.24 0.46
C LEU A 26 0.22 8.81 0.22
N ALA A 27 -0.84 8.64 -0.57
CA ALA A 27 -1.31 7.33 -1.01
C ALA A 27 -0.26 6.62 -1.89
N GLN A 28 0.38 7.35 -2.82
CA GLN A 28 1.41 6.81 -3.69
C GLN A 28 2.64 6.37 -2.90
N ARG A 29 3.09 7.19 -1.95
CA ARG A 29 4.18 6.83 -1.04
C ARG A 29 3.87 5.59 -0.21
N TRP A 30 2.64 5.47 0.30
CA TRP A 30 2.21 4.27 1.03
C TRP A 30 2.27 3.00 0.19
N LEU A 31 1.82 3.09 -1.07
CA LEU A 31 1.88 1.94 -1.97
C LEU A 31 3.33 1.58 -2.34
N THR A 32 4.23 2.55 -2.44
CA THR A 32 5.68 2.30 -2.61
C THR A 32 6.30 1.68 -1.35
N ASP A 33 6.00 2.20 -0.15
CA ASP A 33 6.51 1.68 1.13
C ASP A 33 6.07 0.23 1.39
N GLU A 34 4.84 -0.13 1.01
CA GLU A 34 4.32 -1.50 1.08
C GLU A 34 4.86 -2.41 -0.05
N GLY A 35 5.71 -1.87 -0.93
CA GLY A 35 6.33 -2.61 -2.04
C GLY A 35 5.36 -2.97 -3.16
N LEU A 36 4.18 -2.35 -3.21
CA LEU A 36 3.19 -2.52 -4.27
C LEU A 36 3.53 -1.69 -5.50
N LEU A 37 4.09 -0.50 -5.30
CA LEU A 37 4.65 0.34 -6.36
C LEU A 37 6.18 0.37 -6.29
N ASP A 38 6.82 0.60 -7.43
CA ASP A 38 8.22 0.99 -7.51
C ASP A 38 8.40 2.50 -7.29
N ASP A 39 9.65 2.96 -7.35
CA ASP A 39 10.01 4.38 -7.18
C ASP A 39 9.47 5.28 -8.31
N ASP A 40 9.13 4.68 -9.47
CA ASP A 40 8.49 5.34 -10.60
C ASP A 40 6.95 5.35 -10.48
N GLY A 41 6.40 4.73 -9.42
CA GLY A 41 4.96 4.65 -9.17
C GLY A 41 4.23 3.60 -10.01
N LYS A 42 4.93 2.63 -10.59
CA LYS A 42 4.34 1.50 -11.32
C LYS A 42 4.18 0.28 -10.42
N LEU A 43 3.17 -0.54 -10.71
CA LEU A 43 2.91 -1.77 -9.96
C LEU A 43 4.08 -2.74 -10.06
N ARG A 44 4.60 -3.16 -8.90
CA ARG A 44 5.62 -4.21 -8.84
C ARG A 44 4.99 -5.58 -9.14
N PRO A 45 5.73 -6.49 -9.79
CA PRO A 45 5.24 -7.84 -10.05
C PRO A 45 4.95 -8.56 -8.73
N GLN A 46 3.75 -9.11 -8.57
CA GLN A 46 3.35 -9.83 -7.35
C GLN A 46 4.04 -11.19 -7.21
N TYR A 47 4.58 -11.74 -8.31
CA TYR A 47 5.34 -12.99 -8.37
C TYR A 47 6.39 -12.90 -9.48
N GLY A 48 7.58 -13.49 -9.30
CA GLY A 48 8.58 -13.65 -10.37
C GLY A 48 9.85 -12.79 -10.33
N GLY A 49 10.14 -12.10 -9.23
CA GLY A 49 11.39 -11.34 -9.06
C GLY A 49 11.39 -9.97 -9.76
N ASP A 50 12.29 -9.08 -9.32
CA ASP A 50 12.36 -7.67 -9.75
C ASP A 50 12.26 -7.57 -11.27
N GLY A 51 11.15 -7.02 -11.73
CA GLY A 51 10.85 -6.82 -13.13
C GLY A 51 11.91 -5.92 -13.75
N LYS A 52 12.97 -6.53 -14.29
CA LYS A 52 13.51 -6.06 -15.55
C LYS A 52 12.32 -6.09 -16.49
N SER A 53 11.77 -4.90 -16.71
CA SER A 53 10.91 -4.61 -17.82
C SER A 53 11.76 -4.85 -19.07
N GLU A 54 11.87 -6.12 -19.49
CA GLU A 54 12.30 -6.41 -20.84
C GLU A 54 11.15 -5.95 -21.72
N ASP A 55 11.41 -4.86 -22.45
CA ASP A 55 10.78 -4.56 -23.72
C ASP A 55 10.44 -5.87 -24.44
N ALA A 56 9.16 -6.24 -24.46
CA ALA A 56 8.65 -7.21 -25.39
C ALA A 56 8.09 -6.42 -26.57
N ALA A 57 8.86 -6.49 -27.66
CA ALA A 57 8.65 -5.88 -28.97
C ALA A 57 7.30 -6.22 -29.63
#